data_AF-A0A2J5HIL9-F1
#
_entry.id   AF-A0A2J5HIL9-F1
#
_cell.length_a   1.000
_cell.length_b   1.000
_cell.length_c   1.000
_cell.angle_alpha   90.00
_cell.angle_beta   90.00
_cell.angle_gamma   90.00
#
_symmetry.space_group_name_H-M   'P 1'
#
loop_
_entity.id
_entity.type
_entity.pdbx_description
1 polymer ?
#
loop_
_entity_poly.entity_id
_entity_poly.type
_entity_poly.pdbx_seq_one_letter_code
_entity_poly.pdbx_strand_id
1 'polypeptide(L)'
;MFFTFVVMLGGNPIGDRFGFRYWNNPGSFQEYYKTGDLGRWLGFLACLIQASFTIAGPDYVSMAAGETVNPRRELPRAYNGVFYRLTTFFVLGTLCIGILVPYDDPTLKNAFENDLPGAAASPYVVAMDRLKISVLPHIVNAMVLGAAFSAGNSYVYCASRSLYGLALDGKAPRVFTKCTKSGVPIYCVGIVLVIALLAFLQVSNSASIVLQWFVNLVTASQLINFAVVSFTYTRFRKACMAQGISRESLPYRSRGQPYVAYIATVCTAVMAFVGGYEVFLPGNWDIPTFFFSYTMIGVFPVLYFGWKIIHRTKVRKPEEVDLVTGLAEVEEYTRNYVHVPSKNPFGRFLDFVFG
;
A
#
# COMPACT_ATOMS: atom_id res chain seq x y z
N MET A 1 -0.10 12.56 -16.50
CA MET A 1 0.89 13.66 -16.45
C MET A 1 1.08 14.32 -17.80
N PHE A 2 1.76 13.69 -18.77
CA PHE A 2 1.93 14.29 -20.11
C PHE A 2 0.59 14.62 -20.77
N PHE A 3 -0.39 13.71 -20.68
CA PHE A 3 -1.77 13.96 -21.09
C PHE A 3 -2.30 15.27 -20.51
N THR A 4 -2.31 15.40 -19.18
CA THR A 4 -2.78 16.59 -18.47
C THR A 4 -2.09 17.87 -18.94
N PHE A 5 -0.76 17.86 -19.09
CA PHE A 5 -0.02 19.02 -19.55
C PHE A 5 -0.44 19.47 -20.96
N VAL A 6 -0.61 18.52 -21.89
CA VAL A 6 -1.02 18.80 -23.26
C VAL A 6 -2.45 19.35 -23.31
N VAL A 7 -3.39 18.71 -22.62
CA VAL A 7 -4.79 19.16 -22.67
C VAL A 7 -5.02 20.46 -21.91
N MET A 8 -4.26 20.72 -20.85
CA MET A 8 -4.30 21.97 -20.08
C MET A 8 -3.87 23.19 -20.92
N LEU A 9 -2.93 22.99 -21.85
CA LEU A 9 -2.45 24.02 -22.78
C LEU A 9 -3.32 24.16 -24.04
N GLY A 10 -4.46 23.47 -24.09
CA GLY A 10 -5.42 23.54 -25.21
C GLY A 10 -5.16 22.53 -26.31
N GLY A 11 -4.30 21.52 -26.09
CA GLY A 11 -4.14 20.37 -26.98
C GLY A 11 -5.30 19.38 -26.87
N ASN A 12 -6.53 19.87 -26.83
CA ASN A 12 -7.76 19.07 -26.76
C ASN A 12 -8.67 19.42 -27.96
N PRO A 13 -9.58 18.50 -28.37
CA PRO A 13 -10.50 18.73 -29.50
C PRO A 13 -11.39 19.98 -29.37
N ILE A 14 -11.56 20.50 -28.15
CA ILE A 14 -12.38 21.67 -27.83
C ILE A 14 -11.58 22.98 -27.97
N GLY A 15 -10.25 22.90 -27.97
CA GLY A 15 -9.34 24.05 -27.97
C GLY A 15 -9.32 24.85 -26.66
N ASP A 16 -9.95 24.37 -25.60
CA ASP A 16 -10.04 25.12 -24.34
C ASP A 16 -8.76 25.01 -23.51
N ARG A 17 -8.23 26.15 -23.09
CA ARG A 17 -7.09 26.27 -22.17
C ARG A 17 -7.61 26.47 -20.76
N PHE A 18 -7.89 25.37 -20.06
CA PHE A 18 -8.45 25.43 -18.72
C PHE A 18 -7.40 25.68 -17.63
N GLY A 19 -6.12 25.38 -17.83
CA GLY A 19 -5.11 25.71 -16.81
C GLY A 19 -5.48 25.18 -15.42
N PHE A 20 -5.26 25.98 -14.37
CA PHE A 20 -5.71 25.69 -12.99
C PHE A 20 -7.14 26.18 -12.69
N ARG A 21 -8.01 26.33 -13.70
CA ARG A 21 -9.36 26.90 -13.52
C ARG A 21 -10.16 26.22 -12.40
N TYR A 22 -10.14 24.89 -12.33
CA TYR A 22 -10.90 24.13 -11.33
C TYR A 22 -10.35 24.23 -9.91
N TRP A 23 -9.07 24.58 -9.74
CA TRP A 23 -8.47 24.86 -8.44
C TRP A 23 -8.94 26.21 -7.85
N ASN A 24 -9.32 27.15 -8.72
CA ASN A 24 -9.84 28.45 -8.32
C ASN A 24 -11.37 28.43 -8.16
N ASN A 25 -12.08 27.72 -9.04
CA ASN A 25 -13.54 27.60 -9.01
C ASN A 25 -13.94 26.21 -9.57
N PRO A 26 -14.50 25.29 -8.76
CA PRO A 26 -15.13 25.46 -7.43
C PRO A 26 -14.18 25.54 -6.21
N GLY A 27 -12.88 25.29 -6.39
CA GLY A 27 -11.88 25.33 -5.32
C GLY A 27 -11.16 24.00 -5.11
N SER A 28 -10.10 24.00 -4.31
CA SER A 28 -9.28 22.80 -4.04
C SER A 28 -9.74 21.94 -2.85
N PHE A 29 -10.56 22.50 -1.95
CA PHE A 29 -11.06 21.81 -0.76
C PHE A 29 -12.59 21.80 -0.74
N GLN A 30 -13.15 20.61 -0.89
CA GLN A 30 -14.58 20.37 -0.71
C GLN A 30 -14.93 20.29 0.78
N GLU A 31 -16.06 20.88 1.15
CA GLU A 31 -16.63 20.74 2.49
C GLU A 31 -17.23 19.33 2.67
N TYR A 32 -16.89 18.67 3.77
CA TYR A 32 -17.35 17.32 4.08
C TYR A 32 -18.10 17.29 5.41
N TYR A 33 -19.35 16.81 5.41
CA TYR A 33 -20.32 16.72 6.52
C TYR A 33 -20.74 18.02 7.22
N LYS A 34 -19.87 19.02 7.33
CA LYS A 34 -20.17 20.35 7.87
C LYS A 34 -19.76 21.42 6.87
N THR A 35 -20.29 22.63 7.02
CA THR A 35 -19.89 23.79 6.23
C THR A 35 -18.75 24.57 6.90
N GLY A 36 -17.99 25.34 6.13
CA GLY A 36 -16.87 26.14 6.60
C GLY A 36 -15.57 25.37 6.84
N ASP A 37 -14.66 25.96 7.62
CA ASP A 37 -13.30 25.43 7.81
C ASP A 37 -13.26 24.04 8.46
N LEU A 38 -14.22 23.76 9.35
CA LEU A 38 -14.38 22.45 9.97
C LEU A 38 -14.76 21.40 8.92
N GLY A 39 -15.67 21.74 7.99
CA GLY A 39 -16.04 20.89 6.86
C GLY A 39 -14.86 20.53 5.96
N ARG A 40 -14.03 21.53 5.63
CA ARG A 40 -12.82 21.33 4.81
C ARG A 40 -11.79 20.46 5.53
N TRP A 41 -11.64 20.63 6.84
CA TRP A 41 -10.76 19.79 7.66
C TRP A 41 -11.21 18.33 7.71
N LEU A 42 -12.52 18.08 7.86
CA LEU A 42 -13.07 16.72 7.80
C LEU A 42 -12.86 16.09 6.42
N GLY A 43 -13.02 16.87 5.34
CA GLY A 43 -12.71 16.42 3.99
C GLY A 43 -11.24 16.04 3.83
N PHE A 44 -10.34 16.87 4.35
CA PHE A 44 -8.91 16.55 4.39
C PHE A 44 -8.61 15.26 5.18
N LEU A 45 -9.24 15.07 6.34
CA LEU A 45 -9.07 13.84 7.14
C LEU A 45 -9.57 12.59 6.40
N ALA A 46 -10.73 12.67 5.75
CA ALA A 46 -11.25 11.59 4.92
C ALA A 46 -10.29 11.23 3.78
N CYS A 47 -9.78 12.25 3.06
CA CYS A 47 -8.79 12.06 2.01
C CYS A 47 -7.48 11.48 2.56
N LEU A 48 -7.03 11.88 3.75
CA LEU A 48 -5.82 11.37 4.38
C LEU A 48 -5.95 9.89 4.75
N ILE A 49 -7.11 9.46 5.24
CA ILE A 49 -7.40 8.04 5.51
C ILE A 49 -7.35 7.23 4.22
N GLN A 50 -8.03 7.68 3.16
CA GLN A 50 -8.00 7.00 1.87
C GLN A 50 -6.59 6.99 1.25
N ALA A 51 -5.82 8.07 1.39
CA ALA A 51 -4.43 8.13 0.96
C ALA A 51 -3.53 7.15 1.75
N SER A 52 -3.85 6.87 3.02
CA SER A 52 -3.09 5.89 3.81
C SER A 52 -3.25 4.46 3.30
N PHE A 53 -4.40 4.12 2.70
CA PHE A 53 -4.61 2.84 2.03
C PHE A 53 -3.78 2.72 0.74
N THR A 54 -3.66 3.81 -0.04
CA THR A 54 -2.98 3.76 -1.35
C THR A 54 -1.48 3.58 -1.23
N ILE A 55 -0.87 4.01 -0.13
CA ILE A 55 0.56 3.81 0.15
C ILE A 55 0.77 2.42 0.77
N ALA A 56 0.63 1.39 -0.08
CA ALA A 56 0.98 0.01 0.20
C ALA A 56 2.19 -0.41 -0.64
N GLY A 57 2.94 -1.44 -0.23
CA GLY A 57 3.90 -2.10 -1.10
C GLY A 57 5.37 -2.10 -0.71
N PRO A 58 5.92 -1.11 0.03
CA PRO A 58 7.31 -1.18 0.49
C PRO A 58 7.59 -2.43 1.33
N ASP A 59 6.61 -2.87 2.12
CA ASP A 59 6.65 -4.11 2.90
C ASP A 59 6.75 -5.37 2.03
N TYR A 60 6.13 -5.41 0.85
CA TYR A 60 6.28 -6.53 -0.08
C TYR A 60 7.68 -6.63 -0.68
N VAL A 61 8.39 -5.51 -0.84
CA VAL A 61 9.81 -5.53 -1.27
C VAL A 61 10.67 -6.29 -0.26
N SER A 62 10.33 -6.20 1.04
CA SER A 62 11.01 -6.97 2.09
C SER A 62 10.82 -8.48 1.93
N MET A 63 9.68 -8.93 1.40
CA MET A 63 9.40 -10.35 1.22
C MET A 63 10.24 -10.97 0.10
N ALA A 64 10.56 -10.17 -0.93
CA ALA A 64 11.46 -10.58 -2.01
C ALA A 64 12.94 -10.60 -1.59
N ALA A 65 13.28 -10.10 -0.39
CA ALA A 65 14.67 -10.06 0.09
C ALA A 65 15.32 -11.44 0.15
N GLY A 66 14.57 -12.48 0.52
CA GLY A 66 15.08 -13.85 0.61
C GLY A 66 15.36 -14.50 -0.74
N GLU A 67 14.81 -13.95 -1.83
CA GLU A 67 14.99 -14.45 -3.21
C GLU A 67 15.91 -13.52 -4.03
N THR A 68 16.33 -12.39 -3.45
CA THR A 68 17.20 -11.42 -4.12
C THR A 68 18.65 -11.90 -4.11
N VAL A 69 19.31 -11.88 -5.27
CA VAL A 69 20.70 -12.33 -5.41
C VAL A 69 21.65 -11.53 -4.52
N ASN A 70 21.58 -10.20 -4.51
CA ASN A 70 22.38 -9.37 -3.60
C ASN A 70 21.48 -8.41 -2.79
N PRO A 71 20.90 -8.86 -1.67
CA PRO A 71 19.92 -8.07 -0.94
C PRO A 71 20.54 -6.81 -0.31
N ARG A 72 21.82 -6.84 0.07
CA ARG A 72 22.49 -5.70 0.73
C ARG A 72 22.68 -4.50 -0.19
N ARG A 73 22.84 -4.73 -1.50
CA ARG A 73 22.99 -3.67 -2.50
C ARG A 73 21.66 -3.31 -3.17
N GLU A 74 20.88 -4.32 -3.56
CA GLU A 74 19.70 -4.11 -4.40
C GLU A 74 18.48 -3.64 -3.60
N LEU A 75 18.28 -4.14 -2.36
CA LEU A 75 17.12 -3.72 -1.57
C LEU A 75 17.13 -2.23 -1.24
N PRO A 76 18.24 -1.62 -0.74
CA PRO A 76 18.25 -0.19 -0.46
C PRO A 76 17.93 0.68 -1.68
N ARG A 77 18.41 0.26 -2.86
CA ARG A 77 18.11 0.94 -4.13
C ARG A 77 16.64 0.79 -4.50
N ALA A 78 16.10 -0.43 -4.41
CA ALA A 78 14.69 -0.72 -4.66
C ALA A 78 13.77 0.09 -3.73
N TYR A 79 14.06 0.14 -2.42
CA TYR A 79 13.29 0.92 -1.44
C TYR A 79 13.29 2.42 -1.77
N ASN A 80 14.46 3.01 -2.00
CA ASN A 80 14.56 4.43 -2.35
C ASN A 80 13.80 4.71 -3.67
N GLY A 81 13.98 3.85 -4.68
CA GLY A 81 13.29 3.97 -5.95
C GLY A 81 11.77 3.87 -5.80
N VAL A 82 11.26 2.90 -5.02
CA VAL A 82 9.82 2.77 -4.74
C VAL A 82 9.28 4.02 -4.05
N PHE A 83 9.97 4.54 -3.03
CA PHE A 83 9.53 5.73 -2.30
C PHE A 83 9.41 6.96 -3.20
N TYR A 84 10.47 7.28 -3.96
CA TYR A 84 10.45 8.44 -4.87
C TYR A 84 9.42 8.26 -5.99
N ARG A 85 9.29 7.04 -6.55
CA ARG A 85 8.31 6.76 -7.60
C ARG A 85 6.88 6.90 -7.08
N LEU A 86 6.52 6.23 -5.99
CA LEU A 86 5.18 6.31 -5.42
C LEU A 86 4.82 7.75 -5.04
N THR A 87 5.72 8.45 -4.35
CA THR A 87 5.48 9.85 -3.95
C THR A 87 5.27 10.74 -5.18
N THR A 88 6.13 10.61 -6.19
CA THR A 88 6.03 11.42 -7.42
C THR A 88 4.75 11.10 -8.18
N PHE A 89 4.44 9.82 -8.42
CA PHE A 89 3.26 9.41 -9.17
C PHE A 89 1.96 9.74 -8.45
N PHE A 90 1.90 9.63 -7.12
CA PHE A 90 0.69 9.91 -6.36
C PHE A 90 0.47 11.41 -6.19
N VAL A 91 1.50 12.18 -5.81
CA VAL A 91 1.36 13.63 -5.62
C VAL A 91 1.13 14.35 -6.95
N LEU A 92 1.94 14.07 -7.97
CA LEU A 92 1.74 14.70 -9.28
C LEU A 92 0.49 14.12 -9.99
N GLY A 93 0.15 12.85 -9.75
CA GLY A 93 -1.04 12.22 -10.32
C GLY A 93 -2.33 12.81 -9.77
N THR A 94 -2.43 13.02 -8.45
CA THR A 94 -3.57 13.69 -7.81
C THR A 94 -3.67 15.16 -8.22
N LEU A 95 -2.54 15.88 -8.30
CA LEU A 95 -2.49 17.23 -8.86
C LEU A 95 -3.02 17.27 -10.30
N CYS A 96 -2.57 16.33 -11.14
CA CYS A 96 -3.04 16.22 -12.52
C CYS A 96 -4.54 15.97 -12.61
N ILE A 97 -5.11 15.12 -11.75
CA ILE A 97 -6.55 14.86 -11.72
C ILE A 97 -7.32 16.12 -11.32
N GLY A 98 -6.89 16.83 -10.27
CA GLY A 98 -7.55 18.06 -9.83
C GLY A 98 -7.50 19.19 -10.86
N ILE A 99 -6.53 19.16 -11.78
CA ILE A 99 -6.47 20.09 -12.93
C ILE A 99 -7.45 19.68 -14.04
N LEU A 100 -7.69 18.38 -14.23
CA LEU A 100 -8.49 17.85 -15.34
C LEU A 100 -9.99 17.97 -15.14
N VAL A 101 -10.47 17.68 -13.91
CA VAL A 101 -11.90 17.58 -13.61
C VAL A 101 -12.18 18.31 -12.30
N PRO A 102 -13.21 19.18 -12.24
CA PRO A 102 -13.62 19.77 -10.98
C PRO A 102 -14.27 18.71 -10.09
N TYR A 103 -14.11 18.84 -8.77
CA TYR A 103 -14.65 17.86 -7.82
C TYR A 103 -16.18 17.78 -7.83
N ASP A 104 -16.87 18.83 -8.30
CA ASP A 104 -18.32 18.93 -8.31
C ASP A 104 -18.98 18.43 -9.61
N ASP A 105 -18.18 17.89 -10.54
CA ASP A 105 -18.64 17.45 -11.85
C ASP A 105 -19.76 16.39 -11.74
N PRO A 106 -20.90 16.58 -12.43
CA PRO A 106 -22.04 15.68 -12.33
C PRO A 106 -21.75 14.30 -12.90
N THR A 107 -20.87 14.16 -13.89
CA THR A 107 -20.47 12.85 -14.44
C THR A 107 -19.61 12.10 -13.42
N LEU A 108 -18.70 12.80 -12.73
CA LEU A 108 -17.91 12.22 -11.65
C LEU A 108 -18.80 11.77 -10.48
N LYS A 109 -19.74 12.62 -10.04
CA LYS A 109 -20.69 12.27 -8.96
C LYS A 109 -21.59 11.10 -9.34
N ASN A 110 -22.18 11.11 -10.53
CA ASN A 110 -23.02 10.00 -10.99
C ASN A 110 -22.22 8.69 -11.13
N ALA A 111 -20.93 8.76 -11.46
CA ALA A 111 -20.10 7.56 -11.52
C ALA A 111 -19.89 6.91 -10.15
N PHE A 112 -19.77 7.72 -9.08
CA PHE A 112 -19.68 7.23 -7.70
C PHE A 112 -21.04 6.85 -7.11
N GLU A 113 -22.10 7.59 -7.41
CA GLU A 113 -23.45 7.34 -6.86
C GLU A 113 -24.15 6.14 -7.50
N ASN A 114 -23.88 5.83 -8.77
CA ASN A 114 -24.52 4.73 -9.50
C ASN A 114 -23.63 3.47 -9.61
N ASP A 115 -22.54 3.37 -8.83
CA ASP A 115 -21.62 2.23 -8.83
C ASP A 115 -21.22 1.76 -10.25
N LEU A 116 -20.89 2.70 -11.15
CA LEU A 116 -20.59 2.34 -12.54
C LEU A 116 -19.40 1.38 -12.60
N PRO A 117 -19.50 0.26 -13.37
CA PRO A 117 -18.50 -0.78 -13.34
C PRO A 117 -17.14 -0.31 -13.88
N GLY A 118 -16.08 -0.57 -13.10
CA GLY A 118 -14.70 -0.55 -13.54
C GLY A 118 -14.08 0.84 -13.74
N ALA A 119 -13.00 0.87 -14.54
CA ALA A 119 -12.20 2.06 -14.82
C ALA A 119 -12.98 3.23 -15.49
N ALA A 120 -14.25 3.03 -15.83
CA ALA A 120 -15.16 4.08 -16.31
C ALA A 120 -15.39 5.20 -15.28
N ALA A 121 -15.32 4.90 -13.98
CA ALA A 121 -15.37 5.90 -12.91
C ALA A 121 -14.03 6.64 -12.70
N SER A 122 -12.98 6.29 -13.46
CA SER A 122 -11.67 6.95 -13.35
C SER A 122 -11.78 8.43 -13.73
N PRO A 123 -11.29 9.35 -12.89
CA PRO A 123 -11.29 10.78 -13.23
C PRO A 123 -10.56 11.10 -14.54
N TYR A 124 -9.56 10.30 -14.93
CA TYR A 124 -8.88 10.45 -16.21
C TYR A 124 -9.77 10.10 -17.40
N VAL A 125 -10.61 9.07 -17.26
CA VAL A 125 -11.54 8.64 -18.31
C VAL A 125 -12.67 9.66 -18.44
N VAL A 126 -13.23 10.10 -17.31
CA VAL A 126 -14.21 11.20 -17.26
C VAL A 126 -13.65 12.47 -17.91
N ALA A 127 -12.39 12.82 -17.65
CA ALA A 127 -11.74 13.96 -18.30
C ALA A 127 -11.65 13.79 -19.82
N MET A 128 -11.28 12.61 -20.30
CA MET A 128 -11.16 12.32 -21.74
C MET A 128 -12.50 12.39 -22.46
N ASP A 129 -13.57 11.90 -21.81
CA ASP A 129 -14.93 11.97 -22.33
C ASP A 129 -15.43 13.42 -22.38
N ARG A 130 -15.21 14.22 -21.33
CA ARG A 130 -15.53 15.66 -21.30
C ARG A 130 -14.81 16.43 -22.40
N LEU A 131 -13.56 16.04 -22.70
CA LEU A 131 -12.76 16.63 -23.77
C LEU A 131 -13.06 16.07 -25.17
N LYS A 132 -14.07 15.19 -25.31
CA LYS A 132 -14.50 14.54 -26.56
C LYS A 132 -13.38 13.73 -27.24
N ILE A 133 -12.52 13.08 -26.46
CA ILE A 133 -11.45 12.23 -26.99
C ILE A 133 -11.95 10.78 -27.06
N SER A 134 -12.21 10.27 -28.27
CA SER A 134 -12.88 8.97 -28.45
C SER A 134 -12.00 7.73 -28.21
N VAL A 135 -10.71 7.78 -28.52
CA VAL A 135 -9.85 6.57 -28.52
C VAL A 135 -9.11 6.37 -27.19
N LEU A 136 -8.66 7.45 -26.55
CA LEU A 136 -7.84 7.38 -25.33
C LEU A 136 -8.54 6.68 -24.14
N PRO A 137 -9.85 6.88 -23.87
CA PRO A 137 -10.57 6.17 -22.82
C PRO A 137 -10.40 4.64 -22.88
N HIS A 138 -10.51 4.05 -24.08
CA HIS A 138 -10.40 2.61 -24.26
C HIS A 138 -8.99 2.09 -23.97
N ILE A 139 -7.96 2.82 -24.39
CA ILE A 139 -6.55 2.47 -24.12
C ILE A 139 -6.28 2.54 -22.62
N VAL A 140 -6.74 3.60 -21.94
CA VAL A 140 -6.56 3.77 -20.50
C VAL A 140 -7.29 2.68 -19.73
N ASN A 141 -8.52 2.37 -20.10
CA ASN A 141 -9.28 1.27 -19.48
C ASN A 141 -8.55 -0.06 -19.63
N ALA A 142 -8.03 -0.39 -20.82
CA ALA A 142 -7.24 -1.61 -21.03
C ALA A 142 -5.96 -1.63 -20.17
N MET A 143 -5.24 -0.51 -20.08
CA MET A 143 -4.05 -0.40 -19.23
C MET A 143 -4.36 -0.55 -17.75
N VAL A 144 -5.44 0.07 -17.26
CA VAL A 144 -5.86 -0.03 -15.85
C VAL A 144 -6.26 -1.47 -15.50
N LEU A 145 -7.00 -2.16 -16.39
CA LEU A 145 -7.33 -3.57 -16.21
C LEU A 145 -6.09 -4.47 -16.21
N GLY A 146 -5.14 -4.23 -17.12
CA GLY A 146 -3.86 -4.94 -17.13
C GLY A 146 -3.04 -4.71 -15.85
N ALA A 147 -3.01 -3.47 -15.35
CA ALA A 147 -2.34 -3.12 -14.11
C ALA A 147 -3.02 -3.77 -12.89
N ALA A 148 -4.36 -3.79 -12.84
CA ALA A 148 -5.13 -4.46 -11.79
C ALA A 148 -4.86 -5.97 -11.77
N PHE A 149 -4.81 -6.62 -12.93
CA PHE A 149 -4.47 -8.04 -13.05
C PHE A 149 -3.04 -8.31 -12.56
N SER A 150 -2.07 -7.49 -12.96
CA SER A 150 -0.68 -7.60 -12.51
C SER A 150 -0.55 -7.44 -11.00
N ALA A 151 -1.21 -6.43 -10.41
CA ALA A 151 -1.23 -6.21 -8.97
C ALA A 151 -1.86 -7.40 -8.23
N GLY A 152 -2.98 -7.93 -8.73
CA GLY A 152 -3.63 -9.12 -8.19
C GLY A 152 -2.69 -10.34 -8.11
N ASN A 153 -1.92 -10.59 -9.18
CA ASN A 153 -0.93 -11.67 -9.18
C ASN A 153 0.15 -11.47 -8.09
N SER A 154 0.68 -10.25 -7.94
CA SER A 154 1.65 -9.94 -6.88
C SER A 154 1.07 -10.13 -5.47
N TYR A 155 -0.19 -9.76 -5.24
CA TYR A 155 -0.84 -9.97 -3.95
C TYR A 155 -1.05 -11.45 -3.62
N VAL A 156 -1.45 -12.28 -4.60
CA VAL A 156 -1.57 -13.73 -4.40
C VAL A 156 -0.22 -14.36 -4.05
N TYR A 157 0.86 -13.92 -4.71
CA TYR A 157 2.21 -14.34 -4.39
C TYR A 157 2.60 -13.95 -2.94
N CYS A 158 2.41 -12.69 -2.54
CA CYS A 158 2.76 -12.23 -1.20
C CYS A 158 1.93 -12.90 -0.10
N ALA A 159 0.62 -13.06 -0.31
CA ALA A 159 -0.26 -13.70 0.67
C ALA A 159 0.10 -15.18 0.88
N SER A 160 0.35 -15.92 -0.19
CA SER A 160 0.72 -17.34 -0.11
C SER A 160 2.09 -17.55 0.55
N ARG A 161 3.07 -16.68 0.27
CA ARG A 161 4.39 -16.68 0.94
C ARG A 161 4.32 -16.31 2.41
N SER A 162 3.48 -15.34 2.78
CA SER A 162 3.26 -14.97 4.19
C SER A 162 2.72 -16.16 4.99
N LEU A 163 1.69 -16.84 4.47
CA LEU A 163 1.11 -18.01 5.12
C LEU A 163 2.09 -19.19 5.19
N TYR A 164 2.88 -19.40 4.13
CA TYR A 164 3.94 -20.41 4.12
C TYR A 164 5.02 -20.13 5.17
N GLY A 165 5.47 -18.88 5.30
CA GLY A 165 6.45 -18.47 6.33
C GLY A 165 5.92 -18.68 7.75
N LEU A 166 4.65 -18.36 8.00
CA LEU A 166 4.01 -18.67 9.28
C LEU A 166 3.97 -20.17 9.58
N ALA A 167 3.78 -21.01 8.56
CA ALA A 167 3.76 -22.46 8.73
C ALA A 167 5.15 -23.04 9.02
N LEU A 168 6.20 -22.49 8.41
CA LEU A 168 7.60 -22.85 8.71
C LEU A 168 7.99 -22.50 10.15
N ASP A 169 7.53 -21.34 10.64
CA ASP A 169 7.72 -20.89 12.02
C ASP A 169 6.89 -21.68 13.05
N GLY A 170 6.06 -22.64 12.61
CA GLY A 170 5.14 -23.39 13.47
C GLY A 170 3.95 -22.57 13.99
N LYS A 171 3.70 -21.39 13.42
CA LYS A 171 2.57 -20.50 13.76
C LYS A 171 1.29 -20.82 12.98
N ALA A 172 1.41 -21.60 11.90
CA ALA A 172 0.29 -22.13 11.12
C ALA A 172 0.41 -23.67 10.97
N PRO A 173 -0.68 -24.39 10.65
CA PRO A 173 -0.65 -25.84 10.45
C PRO A 173 0.41 -26.29 9.44
N ARG A 174 1.14 -27.37 9.75
CA ARG A 174 2.20 -27.93 8.90
C ARG A 174 1.72 -28.35 7.49
N VAL A 175 0.42 -28.52 7.28
CA VAL A 175 -0.15 -28.79 5.96
C VAL A 175 0.23 -27.70 4.95
N PHE A 176 0.37 -26.45 5.41
CA PHE A 176 0.74 -25.31 4.59
C PHE A 176 2.21 -25.30 4.15
N THR A 177 3.09 -26.13 4.72
CA THR A 177 4.50 -26.21 4.29
C THR A 177 4.70 -27.10 3.06
N LYS A 178 3.65 -27.75 2.54
CA LYS A 178 3.75 -28.65 1.40
C LYS A 178 3.82 -27.87 0.08
N CYS A 179 4.95 -28.03 -0.61
CA CYS A 179 5.24 -27.38 -1.90
C CYS A 179 5.14 -28.35 -3.08
N THR A 180 4.96 -27.81 -4.29
CA THR A 180 5.14 -28.54 -5.55
C THR A 180 6.61 -28.88 -5.81
N LYS A 181 6.85 -29.72 -6.83
CA LYS A 181 8.19 -29.96 -7.39
C LYS A 181 8.90 -28.66 -7.83
N SER A 182 8.14 -27.62 -8.16
CA SER A 182 8.65 -26.30 -8.55
C SER A 182 8.76 -25.32 -7.37
N GLY A 183 8.55 -25.76 -6.13
CA GLY A 183 8.69 -24.93 -4.92
C GLY A 183 7.48 -24.06 -4.58
N VAL A 184 6.32 -24.27 -5.21
CA VAL A 184 5.11 -23.46 -4.99
C VAL A 184 4.24 -24.05 -3.87
N PRO A 185 3.86 -23.29 -2.83
CA PRO A 185 3.03 -23.80 -1.73
C PRO A 185 1.54 -23.93 -2.15
N ILE A 186 1.15 -25.09 -2.69
CA ILE A 186 -0.20 -25.31 -3.27
C ILE A 186 -1.32 -24.95 -2.31
N TYR A 187 -1.27 -25.44 -1.07
CA TYR A 187 -2.39 -25.24 -0.14
C TYR A 187 -2.53 -23.78 0.28
N CYS A 188 -1.42 -23.05 0.39
CA CYS A 188 -1.44 -21.61 0.65
C CYS A 188 -2.07 -20.86 -0.52
N VAL A 189 -1.66 -21.17 -1.76
CA VAL A 189 -2.24 -20.55 -2.96
C VAL A 189 -3.74 -20.87 -3.08
N GLY A 190 -4.14 -22.13 -2.83
CA GLY A 190 -5.53 -22.55 -2.89
C GLY A 190 -6.43 -21.79 -1.92
N ILE A 191 -6.01 -21.63 -0.65
CA ILE A 191 -6.79 -20.86 0.33
C ILE A 191 -6.89 -19.39 -0.06
N VAL A 192 -5.78 -18.78 -0.50
CA VAL A 192 -5.79 -17.38 -0.95
C VAL A 192 -6.74 -17.18 -2.12
N LEU A 193 -6.76 -18.11 -3.09
CA LEU A 193 -7.69 -18.06 -4.23
C LEU A 193 -9.15 -18.24 -3.79
N VAL A 194 -9.44 -19.15 -2.85
CA VAL A 194 -10.79 -19.33 -2.31
C VAL A 194 -11.28 -18.05 -1.63
N ILE A 195 -10.43 -17.38 -0.86
CA ILE A 195 -10.78 -16.08 -0.25
C ILE A 195 -10.96 -15.01 -1.33
N ALA A 196 -10.14 -15.03 -2.39
CA ALA A 196 -10.26 -14.09 -3.50
C ALA A 196 -11.59 -14.23 -4.28
N LEU A 197 -12.27 -15.38 -4.22
CA LEU A 197 -13.62 -15.54 -4.78
C LEU A 197 -14.65 -14.59 -4.15
N LEU A 198 -14.39 -14.06 -2.96
CA LEU A 198 -15.23 -13.01 -2.35
C LEU A 198 -15.26 -11.72 -3.20
N ALA A 199 -14.27 -11.51 -4.07
CA ALA A 199 -14.30 -10.39 -5.02
C ALA A 199 -15.48 -10.48 -6.00
N PHE A 200 -16.02 -11.68 -6.29
CA PHE A 200 -17.19 -11.85 -7.15
C PHE A 200 -18.48 -11.24 -6.56
N LEU A 201 -18.48 -10.90 -5.27
CA LEU A 201 -19.58 -10.16 -4.67
C LEU A 201 -19.84 -8.84 -5.41
N GLN A 202 -18.80 -8.17 -5.92
CA GLN A 202 -18.89 -6.94 -6.73
C GLN A 202 -19.77 -7.07 -7.99
N VAL A 203 -20.04 -8.27 -8.48
CA VAL A 203 -20.94 -8.48 -9.64
C VAL A 203 -22.40 -8.16 -9.29
N SER A 204 -22.75 -8.15 -8.00
CA SER A 204 -24.06 -7.72 -7.51
C SER A 204 -24.01 -6.28 -6.98
N ASN A 205 -24.89 -5.40 -7.51
CA ASN A 205 -24.92 -3.96 -7.15
C ASN A 205 -25.07 -3.68 -5.65
N SER A 206 -25.67 -4.58 -4.87
CA SER A 206 -25.84 -4.40 -3.41
C SER A 206 -24.60 -4.79 -2.59
N ALA A 207 -23.53 -5.28 -3.21
CA ALA A 207 -22.35 -5.79 -2.52
C ALA A 207 -21.11 -4.88 -2.63
N SER A 208 -21.23 -3.71 -3.27
CA SER A 208 -20.21 -2.64 -3.19
C SER A 208 -19.92 -2.26 -1.73
N ILE A 209 -20.98 -2.21 -0.91
CA ILE A 209 -20.90 -2.00 0.55
C ILE A 209 -20.05 -3.10 1.23
N VAL A 210 -20.27 -4.37 0.87
CA VAL A 210 -19.52 -5.49 1.45
C VAL A 210 -18.04 -5.42 1.06
N LEU A 211 -17.73 -5.02 -0.18
CA LEU A 211 -16.34 -4.79 -0.57
C LEU A 211 -15.73 -3.63 0.24
N GLN A 212 -16.47 -2.54 0.43
CA GLN A 212 -15.99 -1.40 1.22
C GLN A 212 -15.65 -1.81 2.66
N TRP A 213 -16.44 -2.71 3.26
CA TRP A 213 -16.10 -3.29 4.56
C TRP A 213 -14.76 -4.04 4.55
N PHE A 214 -14.46 -4.81 3.50
CA PHE A 214 -13.16 -5.47 3.35
C PHE A 214 -12.04 -4.46 3.15
N VAL A 215 -12.25 -3.39 2.38
CA VAL A 215 -11.27 -2.30 2.21
C VAL A 215 -10.96 -1.65 3.56
N ASN A 216 -11.97 -1.33 4.36
CA ASN A 216 -11.78 -0.74 5.70
C ASN A 216 -10.98 -1.69 6.60
N LEU A 217 -11.33 -2.98 6.59
CA LEU A 217 -10.65 -4.02 7.37
C LEU A 217 -9.18 -4.19 6.95
N VAL A 218 -8.90 -4.22 5.64
CA VAL A 218 -7.52 -4.31 5.11
C VAL A 218 -6.73 -3.06 5.44
N THR A 219 -7.33 -1.87 5.31
CA THR A 219 -6.70 -0.59 5.65
C THR A 219 -6.26 -0.57 7.12
N ALA A 220 -7.16 -0.95 8.04
CA ALA A 220 -6.83 -1.04 9.46
C ALA A 220 -5.70 -2.05 9.73
N SER A 221 -5.75 -3.22 9.11
CA SER A 221 -4.69 -4.24 9.21
C SER A 221 -3.33 -3.73 8.72
N GLN A 222 -3.30 -3.02 7.59
CA GLN A 222 -2.08 -2.44 7.02
C GLN A 222 -1.47 -1.36 7.92
N LEU A 223 -2.29 -0.47 8.48
CA LEU A 223 -1.81 0.56 9.42
C LEU A 223 -1.20 -0.07 10.69
N ILE A 224 -1.84 -1.11 11.22
CA ILE A 224 -1.30 -1.89 12.35
C ILE A 224 0.03 -2.55 11.96
N ASN A 225 0.13 -3.14 10.76
CA ASN A 225 1.37 -3.72 10.26
C ASN A 225 2.51 -2.69 10.26
N PHE A 226 2.29 -1.49 9.72
CA PHE A 226 3.29 -0.42 9.72
C PHE A 226 3.65 0.06 11.13
N ALA A 227 2.68 0.13 12.04
CA ALA A 227 2.94 0.43 13.45
C ALA A 227 3.84 -0.63 14.11
N VAL A 228 3.59 -1.91 13.83
CA VAL A 228 4.38 -3.03 14.36
C VAL A 228 5.78 -3.06 13.77
N VAL A 229 5.94 -2.85 12.47
CA VAL A 229 7.24 -2.82 11.80
C VAL A 229 8.10 -1.66 12.33
N SER A 230 7.52 -0.46 12.42
CA SER A 230 8.22 0.71 12.97
C SER A 230 8.58 0.53 14.45
N PHE A 231 7.67 -0.03 15.26
CA PHE A 231 7.96 -0.35 16.65
C PHE A 231 9.07 -1.41 16.78
N THR A 232 9.03 -2.46 15.96
CA THR A 232 10.06 -3.52 15.94
C THR A 232 11.43 -2.95 15.58
N TYR A 233 11.49 -2.01 14.62
CA TYR A 233 12.73 -1.31 14.28
C TYR A 233 13.30 -0.53 15.48
N THR A 234 12.45 0.12 16.29
CA THR A 234 12.94 0.83 17.49
C THR A 234 13.59 -0.13 18.50
N ARG A 235 13.07 -1.36 18.61
CA ARG A 235 13.62 -2.40 19.49
C ARG A 235 14.89 -3.02 18.92
N PHE A 236 14.93 -3.29 17.61
CA PHE A 236 16.14 -3.70 16.91
C PHE A 236 17.27 -2.70 17.12
N ARG A 237 17.01 -1.40 16.95
CA ARG A 237 18.01 -0.35 17.19
C ARG A 237 18.50 -0.34 18.65
N LYS A 238 17.61 -0.55 19.62
CA LYS A 238 17.99 -0.66 21.04
C LYS A 238 18.87 -1.89 21.30
N ALA A 239 18.58 -3.03 20.66
CA ALA A 239 19.40 -4.23 20.76
C ALA A 239 20.81 -4.02 20.16
N CYS A 240 20.92 -3.40 18.98
CA CYS A 240 22.22 -3.05 18.39
C CYS A 240 23.04 -2.15 19.34
N MET A 241 22.41 -1.14 19.95
CA MET A 241 23.08 -0.26 20.91
C MET A 241 23.54 -1.01 22.17
N ALA A 242 22.72 -1.89 22.71
CA ALA A 242 23.06 -2.68 23.90
C ALA A 242 24.20 -3.69 23.65
N GLN A 243 24.31 -4.19 22.41
CA GLN A 243 25.35 -5.15 22.00
C GLN A 243 26.58 -4.50 21.35
N GLY A 244 26.67 -3.17 21.34
CA GLY A 244 27.82 -2.44 20.78
C GLY A 244 27.94 -2.49 19.25
N ILE A 245 26.89 -2.93 18.54
CA ILE A 245 26.87 -2.96 17.07
C ILE A 245 26.64 -1.54 16.57
N SER A 246 27.67 -0.95 15.97
CA SER A 246 27.59 0.37 15.37
C SER A 246 26.55 0.39 14.25
N ARG A 247 25.76 1.47 14.17
CA ARG A 247 24.87 1.70 13.02
C ARG A 247 25.62 1.79 11.71
N GLU A 248 26.93 1.99 11.77
CA GLU A 248 27.77 2.12 10.59
C GLU A 248 28.05 0.82 9.87
N SER A 249 28.00 -0.30 10.59
CA SER A 249 28.18 -1.64 10.01
C SER A 249 26.96 -2.11 9.22
N LEU A 250 25.81 -1.43 9.37
CA LEU A 250 24.59 -1.81 8.66
C LEU A 250 24.65 -1.37 7.18
N PRO A 251 24.22 -2.24 6.23
CA PRO A 251 24.22 -1.93 4.79
C PRO A 251 23.39 -0.70 4.40
N TYR A 252 22.36 -0.38 5.18
CA TYR A 252 21.50 0.78 4.95
C TYR A 252 21.19 1.52 6.25
N ARG A 253 21.19 2.85 6.17
CA ARG A 253 20.91 3.75 7.30
C ARG A 253 19.83 4.75 6.89
N SER A 254 18.68 4.69 7.55
CA SER A 254 17.66 5.73 7.41
C SER A 254 18.06 7.01 8.17
N ARG A 255 17.80 8.16 7.55
CA ARG A 255 18.07 9.49 8.10
C ARG A 255 16.99 9.85 9.13
N GLY A 256 17.35 10.59 10.18
CA GLY A 256 16.39 11.08 11.20
C GLY A 256 15.99 10.08 12.28
N GLN A 257 16.66 8.92 12.37
CA GLN A 257 16.41 7.95 13.44
C GLN A 257 17.00 8.39 14.79
N PRO A 258 16.30 8.22 15.92
CA PRO A 258 15.09 7.40 16.09
C PRO A 258 13.75 8.14 15.94
N TYR A 259 13.76 9.47 15.78
CA TYR A 259 12.54 10.29 15.77
C TYR A 259 11.56 9.88 14.67
N VAL A 260 12.07 9.58 13.47
CA VAL A 260 11.24 9.13 12.34
C VAL A 260 10.49 7.83 12.66
N ALA A 261 11.13 6.87 13.35
CA ALA A 261 10.46 5.62 13.73
C ALA A 261 9.37 5.87 14.78
N TYR A 262 9.59 6.74 15.77
CA TYR A 262 8.57 7.09 16.75
C TYR A 262 7.38 7.81 16.12
N ILE A 263 7.65 8.78 15.24
CA ILE A 263 6.60 9.49 14.49
C ILE A 263 5.80 8.50 13.65
N ALA A 264 6.47 7.62 12.90
CA ALA A 264 5.79 6.59 12.10
C ALA A 264 4.90 5.68 12.95
N THR A 265 5.39 5.18 14.10
CA THR A 265 4.60 4.34 15.00
C THR A 265 3.38 5.09 15.55
N VAL A 266 3.55 6.33 16.02
CA VAL A 266 2.45 7.11 16.59
C VAL A 266 1.43 7.50 15.52
N CYS A 267 1.88 8.01 14.38
CA CYS A 267 0.99 8.42 13.29
C CYS A 267 0.18 7.24 12.75
N THR A 268 0.81 6.09 12.48
CA THR A 268 0.10 4.89 11.99
C THR A 268 -0.86 4.32 13.02
N ALA A 269 -0.48 4.32 14.31
CA ALA A 269 -1.38 3.90 15.39
C ALA A 269 -2.59 4.83 15.52
N VAL A 270 -2.37 6.16 15.55
CA VAL A 270 -3.47 7.14 15.62
C VAL A 270 -4.38 7.02 14.41
N MET A 271 -3.81 6.93 13.20
CA MET A 271 -4.58 6.77 11.96
C MET A 271 -5.41 5.48 11.94
N ALA A 272 -4.94 4.39 12.55
CA ALA A 272 -5.75 3.17 12.66
C ALA A 272 -7.03 3.44 13.46
N PHE A 273 -6.96 4.17 14.58
CA PHE A 273 -8.15 4.53 15.36
C PHE A 273 -9.04 5.58 14.69
N VAL A 274 -8.42 6.57 14.04
CA VAL A 274 -9.13 7.65 13.35
C VAL A 274 -9.77 7.16 12.05
N GLY A 275 -9.27 6.08 11.43
CA GLY A 275 -9.78 5.57 10.15
C GLY A 275 -11.29 5.28 10.12
N GLY A 276 -11.89 4.90 11.25
CA GLY A 276 -13.34 4.66 11.37
C GLY A 276 -14.16 5.83 11.93
N TYR A 277 -13.60 7.05 11.98
CA TYR A 277 -14.25 8.19 12.65
C TYR A 277 -15.63 8.55 12.09
N GLU A 278 -15.89 8.26 10.81
CA GLU A 278 -17.14 8.58 10.12
C GLU A 278 -18.35 7.92 10.78
N VAL A 279 -18.15 6.74 11.39
CA VAL A 279 -19.18 6.00 12.14
C VAL A 279 -19.65 6.76 13.39
N PHE A 280 -18.78 7.59 13.97
CA PHE A 280 -19.12 8.39 15.16
C PHE A 280 -19.77 9.73 14.82
N LEU A 281 -19.97 10.06 13.54
CA LEU A 281 -20.64 11.28 13.14
C LEU A 281 -22.16 11.16 13.35
N PRO A 282 -22.85 12.26 13.74
CA PRO A 282 -24.30 12.24 13.97
C PRO A 282 -25.05 11.78 12.71
N GLY A 283 -25.82 10.68 12.82
CA GLY A 283 -26.63 10.14 11.72
C GLY A 283 -25.95 9.05 10.87
N ASN A 284 -24.67 8.75 11.07
CA ASN A 284 -23.91 7.75 10.30
C ASN A 284 -23.60 6.46 11.10
N TRP A 285 -24.36 6.19 12.16
CA TRP A 285 -24.14 5.00 12.98
C TRP A 285 -24.57 3.74 12.22
N ASP A 286 -23.58 3.01 11.73
CA ASP A 286 -23.77 1.71 11.08
C ASP A 286 -22.97 0.63 11.80
N ILE A 287 -23.69 -0.35 12.35
CA ILE A 287 -23.12 -1.43 13.17
C ILE A 287 -22.11 -2.27 12.36
N PRO A 288 -22.42 -2.74 11.14
CA PRO A 288 -21.45 -3.41 10.28
C PRO A 288 -20.18 -2.59 10.03
N THR A 289 -20.31 -1.32 9.64
CA THR A 289 -19.15 -0.47 9.33
C THR A 289 -18.28 -0.24 10.55
N PHE A 290 -18.88 -0.09 11.75
CA PHE A 290 -18.15 -0.07 13.01
C PHE A 290 -17.31 -1.34 13.20
N PHE A 291 -17.94 -2.50 13.11
CA PHE A 291 -17.25 -3.77 13.30
C PHE A 291 -16.14 -3.94 12.28
N PHE A 292 -16.37 -3.78 10.98
CA PHE A 292 -15.33 -4.00 9.97
C PHE A 292 -14.16 -3.00 10.06
N SER A 293 -14.41 -1.76 10.49
CA SER A 293 -13.37 -0.75 10.65
C SER A 293 -12.51 -0.97 11.90
N TYR A 294 -13.10 -1.46 13.00
CA TYR A 294 -12.41 -1.61 14.30
C TYR A 294 -12.03 -3.06 14.67
N THR A 295 -12.52 -4.07 13.94
CA THR A 295 -12.27 -5.49 14.26
C THR A 295 -10.78 -5.79 14.30
N MET A 296 -9.99 -5.33 13.32
CA MET A 296 -8.55 -5.63 13.29
C MET A 296 -7.78 -5.00 14.45
N ILE A 297 -8.25 -3.84 14.94
CA ILE A 297 -7.69 -3.16 16.10
C ILE A 297 -7.93 -3.98 17.38
N GLY A 298 -9.10 -4.63 17.50
CA GLY A 298 -9.39 -5.53 18.62
C GLY A 298 -8.75 -6.91 18.49
N VAL A 299 -8.74 -7.48 17.28
CA VAL A 299 -8.18 -8.80 16.99
C VAL A 299 -6.66 -8.82 17.19
N PHE A 300 -5.95 -7.74 16.84
CA PHE A 300 -4.50 -7.68 16.96
C PHE A 300 -3.98 -7.92 18.41
N PRO A 301 -4.47 -7.20 19.45
CA PRO A 301 -4.13 -7.51 20.84
C PRO A 301 -4.53 -8.92 21.25
N VAL A 302 -5.72 -9.40 20.85
CA VAL A 302 -6.19 -10.75 21.19
C VAL A 302 -5.26 -11.81 20.63
N LEU A 303 -4.83 -11.68 19.37
CA LEU A 303 -3.87 -12.60 18.76
C LEU A 303 -2.49 -12.50 19.43
N TYR A 304 -2.01 -11.29 19.70
CA TYR A 304 -0.70 -11.07 20.34
C TYR A 304 -0.66 -11.65 21.76
N PHE A 305 -1.61 -11.28 22.61
CA PHE A 305 -1.67 -11.76 24.00
C PHE A 305 -2.09 -13.23 24.05
N GLY A 306 -3.02 -13.67 23.21
CA GLY A 306 -3.43 -15.07 23.11
C GLY A 306 -2.26 -15.99 22.76
N TRP A 307 -1.47 -15.63 21.73
CA TRP A 307 -0.26 -16.37 21.38
C TRP A 307 0.74 -16.42 22.55
N LYS A 308 0.94 -15.29 23.22
CA LYS A 308 1.88 -15.15 24.33
C LYS A 308 1.47 -15.95 25.56
N ILE A 309 0.17 -16.03 25.86
CA ILE A 309 -0.38 -16.83 26.98
C ILE A 309 -0.27 -18.33 26.67
N ILE A 310 -0.68 -18.75 25.47
CA ILE A 310 -0.68 -20.17 25.07
C ILE A 310 0.76 -20.71 24.99
N HIS A 311 1.66 -19.99 24.33
CA HIS A 311 3.04 -20.44 24.10
C HIS A 311 4.03 -19.95 25.16
N ARG A 312 3.55 -19.20 26.18
CA ARG A 312 4.34 -18.65 27.28
C ARG A 312 5.62 -17.93 26.82
N THR A 313 5.53 -17.19 25.72
CA THR A 313 6.70 -16.52 25.13
C THR A 313 7.07 -15.26 25.94
N LYS A 314 8.37 -15.03 26.12
CA LYS A 314 8.90 -13.87 26.85
C LYS A 314 9.41 -12.82 25.87
N VAL A 315 9.20 -11.55 26.20
CA VAL A 315 9.85 -10.43 25.48
C VAL A 315 11.31 -10.44 25.90
N ARG A 316 12.20 -10.75 24.95
CA ARG A 316 13.64 -10.79 25.20
C ARG A 316 14.16 -9.39 25.54
N LYS A 317 15.14 -9.34 26.45
CA LYS A 317 15.85 -8.08 26.72
C LYS A 317 16.71 -7.70 25.52
N PRO A 318 17.01 -6.41 25.31
CA PRO A 318 17.84 -5.97 24.20
C PRO A 318 19.21 -6.68 24.10
N GLU A 319 19.79 -7.09 25.23
CA GLU A 319 21.07 -7.82 25.27
C GLU A 319 20.95 -9.29 24.79
N GLU A 320 19.76 -9.88 24.91
CA GLU A 320 19.48 -11.30 24.62
C GLU A 320 18.89 -11.52 23.21
N VAL A 321 18.69 -10.44 22.44
CA VAL A 321 18.20 -10.52 21.07
C VAL A 321 19.31 -11.10 20.19
N ASP A 322 18.99 -12.15 19.44
CA ASP A 322 19.94 -12.75 18.52
C ASP A 322 20.08 -11.86 17.26
N LEU A 323 21.26 -11.29 17.08
CA LEU A 323 21.62 -10.45 15.93
C LEU A 323 22.72 -11.08 15.05
N VAL A 324 23.21 -12.28 15.40
CA VAL A 324 24.44 -12.86 14.82
C VAL A 324 24.16 -14.15 14.07
N THR A 325 23.15 -14.94 14.47
CA THR A 325 22.83 -16.20 13.79
C THR A 325 22.52 -15.97 12.31
N GLY A 326 23.19 -16.74 11.42
CA GLY A 326 23.06 -16.61 9.97
C GLY A 326 23.79 -15.42 9.34
N LEU A 327 24.36 -14.51 10.15
CA LEU A 327 25.07 -13.34 9.62
C LEU A 327 26.35 -13.72 8.86
N ALA A 328 27.12 -14.67 9.40
CA ALA A 328 28.40 -15.10 8.83
C ALA A 328 28.27 -15.66 7.41
N GLU A 329 27.24 -16.49 7.18
CA GLU A 329 26.93 -17.06 5.86
C GLU A 329 26.60 -15.97 4.84
N VAL A 330 25.75 -15.00 5.24
CA VAL A 330 25.39 -13.87 4.38
C VAL A 330 26.59 -12.97 4.10
N GLU A 331 27.48 -12.77 5.07
CA GLU A 331 28.71 -11.98 4.90
C GLU A 331 29.71 -12.66 3.96
N GLU A 332 29.89 -13.97 4.08
CA GLU A 332 30.71 -14.76 3.17
C GLU A 332 30.16 -14.72 1.74
N TYR A 333 28.86 -14.95 1.58
CA TYR A 333 28.20 -14.83 0.28
C TYR A 333 28.40 -13.45 -0.33
N THR A 334 28.22 -12.38 0.46
CA THR A 334 28.39 -11.00 -0.01
C THR A 334 29.83 -10.70 -0.42
N ARG A 335 30.83 -11.19 0.33
CA ARG A 335 32.26 -11.01 0.02
C ARG A 335 32.66 -11.70 -1.28
N ASN A 336 32.09 -12.88 -1.53
CA ASN A 336 32.42 -13.71 -2.71
C ASN A 336 31.55 -13.37 -3.93
N TYR A 337 30.57 -12.47 -3.79
CA TYR A 337 29.66 -12.13 -4.87
C TYR A 337 30.34 -11.28 -5.94
N VAL A 338 30.53 -11.86 -7.14
CA VAL A 338 30.98 -11.13 -8.33
C VAL A 338 29.77 -10.64 -9.11
N HIS A 339 29.63 -9.31 -9.23
CA HIS A 339 28.56 -8.71 -10.01
C HIS A 339 28.76 -8.97 -11.50
N VAL A 340 27.86 -9.76 -12.09
CA VAL A 340 27.81 -9.96 -13.55
C VAL A 340 26.87 -8.91 -14.14
N PRO A 341 27.37 -7.86 -14.81
CA PRO A 341 26.50 -6.85 -15.40
C PRO A 341 25.64 -7.43 -16.52
N SER A 342 24.42 -6.90 -16.66
CA SER A 342 23.51 -7.22 -17.74
C SER A 342 24.17 -7.01 -19.11
N LYS A 343 24.24 -8.08 -19.91
CA LYS A 343 24.84 -8.06 -21.26
C LYS A 343 23.93 -7.40 -22.30
N ASN A 344 22.63 -7.29 -22.03
CA ASN A 344 21.64 -6.80 -22.99
C ASN A 344 21.42 -5.28 -22.89
N PRO A 345 21.38 -4.53 -24.01
CA PRO A 345 21.09 -3.09 -24.00
C PRO A 345 19.74 -2.75 -23.35
N PHE A 346 18.73 -3.58 -23.60
CA PHE A 346 17.41 -3.46 -22.95
C PHE A 346 17.49 -3.70 -21.44
N GLY A 347 18.30 -4.68 -21.02
CA GLY A 347 18.56 -4.93 -19.60
C GLY A 347 19.25 -3.74 -18.94
N ARG A 348 20.22 -3.09 -19.60
CA ARG A 348 20.86 -1.88 -19.09
C ARG A 348 19.91 -0.68 -19.01
N PHE A 349 19.00 -0.54 -19.98
CA PHE A 349 17.97 0.50 -19.93
C PHE A 349 17.00 0.24 -18.78
N LEU A 350 16.57 -1.01 -18.59
CA LEU A 350 15.74 -1.39 -17.45
C LEU A 350 16.49 -1.18 -16.13
N ASP A 351 17.77 -1.54 -16.04
CA ASP A 351 18.58 -1.29 -14.84
C ASP A 351 18.75 0.23 -14.58
N PHE A 352 18.79 1.06 -15.62
CA PHE A 352 18.81 2.52 -15.47
C PHE A 352 17.45 3.09 -15.02
N VAL A 353 16.35 2.54 -15.52
CA VAL A 353 14.98 3.00 -15.21
C VAL A 353 14.48 2.45 -13.87
N PHE A 354 14.89 1.24 -13.49
CA PHE A 354 14.37 0.48 -12.36
C PHE A 354 15.41 0.26 -11.23
N GLY A 355 16.68 0.60 -11.42
CA GLY A 355 17.80 0.28 -10.50
C GLY A 355 18.51 1.46 -9.84
#